data_AF-T0YCD0-F1
#
_entry.id   AF-T0YCD0-F1
#
_cell.length_a   1.000
_cell.length_b   1.000
_cell.length_c   1.000
_cell.angle_alpha   90.00
_cell.angle_beta   90.00
_cell.angle_gamma   90.00
#
_symmetry.space_group_name_H-M   'P 1'
#
loop_
_entity.id
_entity.type
_entity.pdbx_description
1 polymer ?
#
loop_
_entity_poly.entity_id
_entity_poly.type
_entity_poly.pdbx_seq_one_letter_code
_entity_poly.pdbx_strand_id
1 'polypeptide(L)'
;MPDLSQLGEAERLRFAEFRQTITCYLSGEKMAGALKAGHITHRALLRQLNRCVTQDSTGHLFGWHALLPYQRVKTYVRTAPIRSREVCAHGGYSGALGLLFARYPDIQEELDLYLLRRCQGRAVPESRVTPAAAHTYFLQLCRRKGMSSAVWPMCVASQGRTSLWRYVRRFFDLHFDEVVAAQFGETAQAKSRTGTGYRSRLQAVLPYDIVELDEHSGHFLGAIG
;
A
#
# COMPACT_ATOMS: atom_id res chain seq x y z
N MET A 1 4.43 18.75 11.42
CA MET A 1 4.89 19.60 10.30
C MET A 1 5.86 18.77 9.49
N PRO A 2 5.81 18.81 8.15
CA PRO A 2 6.75 18.06 7.31
C PRO A 2 8.17 18.62 7.43
N ASP A 3 9.18 17.76 7.33
CA ASP A 3 10.56 18.20 7.12
C ASP A 3 10.72 18.75 5.69
N LEU A 4 11.30 19.94 5.57
CA LEU A 4 11.49 20.65 4.31
C LEU A 4 12.96 20.69 3.88
N SER A 5 13.88 20.16 4.70
CA SER A 5 15.34 20.19 4.49
C SER A 5 15.77 19.52 3.17
N GLN A 6 14.99 18.55 2.68
CA GLN A 6 15.28 17.79 1.46
C GLN A 6 14.68 18.40 0.19
N LEU A 7 13.85 19.44 0.30
CA LEU A 7 13.21 20.08 -0.85
C LEU A 7 14.11 21.12 -1.51
N GLY A 8 13.98 21.29 -2.82
CA GLY A 8 14.60 22.41 -3.54
C GLY A 8 13.99 23.76 -3.15
N GLU A 9 14.69 24.86 -3.42
CA GLU A 9 14.25 26.22 -3.04
C GLU A 9 12.87 26.57 -3.61
N ALA A 10 12.64 26.29 -4.90
CA ALA A 10 11.35 26.49 -5.56
C ALA A 10 10.20 25.68 -4.92
N GLU A 11 10.48 24.46 -4.44
CA GLU A 11 9.48 23.62 -3.80
C GLU A 11 9.13 24.12 -2.40
N ARG A 12 10.13 24.63 -1.67
CA ARG A 12 9.93 25.27 -0.36
C ARG A 12 9.12 26.56 -0.47
N LEU A 13 9.42 27.41 -1.46
CA LEU A 13 8.67 28.63 -1.73
C LEU A 13 7.21 28.32 -2.03
N ARG A 14 6.96 27.39 -2.95
CA ARG A 14 5.60 26.92 -3.27
C ARG A 14 4.87 26.41 -2.03
N PHE A 15 5.52 25.63 -1.17
CA PHE A 15 4.92 25.13 0.06
C PHE A 15 4.51 26.28 0.99
N ALA A 16 5.39 27.27 1.18
CA ALA A 16 5.14 28.43 2.02
C ALA A 16 3.98 29.29 1.49
N GLU A 17 3.95 29.58 0.19
CA GLU A 17 2.87 30.33 -0.46
C GLU A 17 1.50 29.67 -0.27
N PHE A 18 1.41 28.35 -0.53
CA PHE A 18 0.15 27.63 -0.33
C PHE A 18 -0.25 27.57 1.14
N ARG A 19 0.70 27.36 2.06
CA ARG A 19 0.41 27.34 3.49
C ARG A 19 -0.14 28.69 3.97
N GLN A 20 0.51 29.79 3.60
CA GLN A 20 0.08 31.14 3.98
C GLN A 20 -1.29 31.45 3.40
N THR A 21 -1.51 31.20 2.11
CA THR A 21 -2.78 31.46 1.44
C THR A 21 -3.93 30.62 2.03
N ILE A 22 -3.69 29.35 2.36
CA ILE A 22 -4.68 28.50 3.03
C ILE A 22 -4.99 29.03 4.44
N THR A 23 -3.97 29.51 5.16
CA THR A 23 -4.17 30.05 6.52
C THR A 23 -5.03 31.31 6.48
N CYS A 24 -4.77 32.24 5.55
CA CYS A 24 -5.60 33.43 5.31
C CYS A 24 -7.04 33.06 4.90
N TYR A 25 -7.20 32.00 4.09
CA TYR A 25 -8.53 31.51 3.71
C TYR A 25 -9.32 30.99 4.92
N LEU A 26 -8.66 30.26 5.82
CA LEU A 26 -9.28 29.73 7.03
C LEU A 26 -9.55 30.82 8.08
N SER A 27 -8.77 31.90 8.11
CA SER A 27 -9.00 33.05 9.01
C SER A 27 -10.11 34.00 8.54
N GLY A 28 -10.66 33.80 7.33
CA GLY A 28 -11.74 34.64 6.77
C GLY A 28 -11.27 35.99 6.23
N GLU A 29 -9.98 36.16 5.97
CA GLU A 29 -9.42 37.40 5.43
C GLU A 29 -9.79 37.64 3.96
N LYS A 30 -9.58 38.89 3.48
CA LYS A 30 -9.87 39.26 2.09
C LYS A 30 -8.97 38.48 1.11
N MET A 31 -9.55 37.47 0.46
CA MET A 31 -8.82 36.54 -0.40
C MET A 31 -8.19 37.14 -1.66
N ALA A 32 -8.73 38.23 -2.20
CA ALA A 32 -8.23 38.83 -3.43
C ALA A 32 -6.74 39.26 -3.32
N GLY A 33 -6.34 39.77 -2.15
CA GLY A 33 -4.95 40.15 -1.87
C GLY A 33 -4.04 38.93 -1.73
N ALA A 34 -4.46 37.94 -0.95
CA ALA A 34 -3.68 36.72 -0.70
C ALA A 34 -3.46 35.88 -1.97
N LEU A 35 -4.49 35.73 -2.81
CA LEU A 35 -4.36 35.01 -4.10
C LEU A 35 -3.41 35.72 -5.06
N LYS A 36 -3.42 37.05 -5.08
CA LYS A 36 -2.52 37.86 -5.93
C LYS A 36 -1.08 37.81 -5.43
N ALA A 37 -0.86 37.89 -4.13
CA ALA A 37 0.46 37.83 -3.50
C ALA A 37 1.13 36.45 -3.69
N GLY A 38 0.36 35.36 -3.57
CA GLY A 38 0.89 34.00 -3.73
C GLY A 38 0.89 33.49 -5.18
N HIS A 39 0.50 34.29 -6.18
CA HIS A 39 0.31 33.84 -7.57
C HIS A 39 -0.54 32.55 -7.71
N ILE A 40 -1.52 32.37 -6.82
CA ILE A 40 -2.33 31.15 -6.72
C ILE A 40 -3.74 31.44 -7.23
N THR A 41 -4.26 30.56 -8.08
CA THR A 41 -5.67 30.61 -8.48
C THR A 41 -6.58 30.03 -7.40
N HIS A 42 -7.81 30.54 -7.28
CA HIS A 42 -8.80 30.02 -6.32
C HIS A 42 -9.02 28.50 -6.47
N ARG A 43 -9.06 28.00 -7.72
CA ARG A 43 -9.17 26.57 -8.00
C ARG A 43 -7.98 25.76 -7.48
N ALA A 44 -6.75 26.29 -7.60
CA ALA A 44 -5.56 25.65 -7.07
C ALA A 44 -5.55 25.65 -5.54
N LEU A 45 -5.99 26.75 -4.90
CA LEU A 45 -6.17 26.84 -3.45
C LEU A 45 -7.11 25.76 -2.93
N LEU A 46 -8.34 25.71 -3.44
CA LEU A 46 -9.33 24.71 -3.03
C LEU A 46 -8.85 23.28 -3.28
N ARG A 47 -8.13 23.04 -4.39
CA ARG A 47 -7.52 21.73 -4.66
C ARG A 47 -6.49 21.35 -3.58
N GLN A 48 -5.64 22.28 -3.16
CA GLN A 48 -4.67 22.01 -2.11
C GLN A 48 -5.31 21.86 -0.73
N LEU A 49 -6.29 22.71 -0.40
CA LEU A 49 -7.06 22.59 0.84
C LEU A 49 -7.75 21.22 0.93
N ASN A 50 -8.44 20.80 -0.13
CA ASN A 50 -9.08 19.49 -0.21
C ASN A 50 -8.08 18.33 -0.05
N ARG A 51 -6.83 18.49 -0.51
CA ARG A 51 -5.77 17.53 -0.26
C ARG A 51 -5.37 17.49 1.22
N CYS A 52 -5.24 18.64 1.89
CA CYS A 52 -4.91 18.71 3.32
C CYS A 52 -5.97 18.07 4.21
N VAL A 53 -7.26 18.20 3.86
CA VAL A 53 -8.37 17.62 4.63
C VAL A 53 -8.74 16.19 4.20
N THR A 54 -7.99 15.59 3.27
CA THR A 54 -8.20 14.18 2.95
C THR A 54 -7.67 13.32 4.09
N GLN A 55 -8.41 12.28 4.46
CA GLN A 55 -7.99 11.29 5.45
C GLN A 55 -7.07 10.24 4.82
N ASP A 56 -6.06 9.81 5.56
CA ASP A 56 -5.20 8.68 5.25
C ASP A 56 -5.90 7.34 5.60
N SER A 57 -5.32 6.21 5.22
CA SER A 57 -5.84 4.87 5.57
C SER A 57 -5.91 4.62 7.08
N THR A 58 -5.18 5.40 7.88
CA THR A 58 -5.24 5.38 9.35
C THR A 58 -6.37 6.26 9.93
N GLY A 59 -7.13 6.97 9.11
CA GLY A 59 -8.20 7.89 9.52
C GLY A 59 -7.73 9.31 9.89
N HIS A 60 -6.41 9.55 9.95
CA HIS A 60 -5.86 10.88 10.23
C HIS A 60 -5.86 11.77 9.00
N LEU A 61 -6.03 13.08 9.18
CA LEU A 61 -5.89 14.05 8.09
C LEU A 61 -4.42 14.14 7.65
N PHE A 62 -4.17 14.18 6.34
CA PHE A 62 -2.82 14.42 5.82
C PHE A 62 -2.25 15.78 6.28
N GLY A 63 -3.13 16.79 6.43
CA GLY A 63 -2.75 18.14 6.82
C GLY A 63 -1.73 18.75 5.87
N TRP A 64 -0.75 19.46 6.43
CA TRP A 64 0.28 20.14 5.63
C TRP A 64 1.17 19.21 4.82
N HIS A 65 1.29 17.92 5.19
CA HIS A 65 2.06 16.95 4.39
C HIS A 65 1.48 16.77 2.99
N ALA A 66 0.17 17.02 2.82
CA ALA A 66 -0.47 16.97 1.52
C ALA A 66 0.06 18.02 0.52
N LEU A 67 0.65 19.12 1.01
CA LEU A 67 1.20 20.18 0.17
C LEU A 67 2.55 19.82 -0.45
N LEU A 68 3.24 18.82 0.10
CA LEU A 68 4.53 18.38 -0.42
C LEU A 68 4.43 17.96 -1.90
N PRO A 69 5.47 18.25 -2.71
CA PRO A 69 5.52 17.81 -4.09
C PRO A 69 5.53 16.27 -4.15
N TYR A 70 4.95 15.73 -5.23
CA TYR A 70 4.84 14.29 -5.48
C TYR A 70 4.07 13.45 -4.45
N GLN A 71 3.59 14.05 -3.35
CA GLN A 71 2.80 13.36 -2.33
C GLN A 71 1.47 12.88 -2.90
N ARG A 72 1.27 11.56 -2.90
CA ARG A 72 0.01 10.95 -3.32
C ARG A 72 -0.95 10.94 -2.13
N VAL A 73 -2.00 11.74 -2.23
CA VAL A 73 -3.03 11.90 -1.19
C VAL A 73 -4.22 10.96 -1.42
N LYS A 74 -4.52 10.65 -2.69
CA LYS A 74 -5.56 9.69 -3.06
C LYS A 74 -4.94 8.53 -3.82
N THR A 75 -5.44 7.32 -3.53
CA THR A 75 -5.09 6.13 -4.30
C THR A 75 -5.60 6.30 -5.74
N TYR A 76 -4.78 5.92 -6.72
CA TYR A 76 -5.17 5.97 -8.12
C TYR A 76 -6.34 5.03 -8.38
N VAL A 77 -7.49 5.60 -8.75
CA VAL A 77 -8.66 4.86 -9.23
C VAL A 77 -8.83 5.18 -10.71
N ARG A 78 -8.79 4.14 -11.53
CA ARG A 78 -9.00 4.28 -12.97
C ARG A 78 -10.49 4.36 -13.27
N THR A 79 -10.91 5.40 -13.99
CA THR A 79 -12.28 5.55 -14.51
C THR A 79 -12.39 5.28 -16.01
N ALA A 80 -11.29 5.46 -16.76
CA ALA A 80 -11.27 5.23 -18.20
C ALA A 80 -11.35 3.73 -18.53
N PRO A 81 -12.12 3.33 -19.55
CA PRO A 81 -12.20 1.93 -19.97
C PRO A 81 -10.83 1.40 -20.42
N ILE A 82 -10.66 0.08 -20.31
CA ILE A 82 -9.51 -0.61 -20.87
C ILE A 82 -9.83 -0.84 -22.35
N ARG A 83 -9.03 -0.25 -23.24
CA ARG A 83 -9.05 -0.59 -24.65
C ARG A 83 -8.02 -1.68 -24.88
N SER A 84 -8.44 -2.83 -25.39
CA SER A 84 -7.51 -3.85 -25.88
C SER A 84 -6.68 -3.20 -26.98
N ARG A 85 -5.39 -3.04 -26.73
CA ARG A 85 -4.47 -2.47 -27.71
C ARG A 85 -3.89 -3.62 -28.54
N GLU A 86 -3.58 -3.35 -29.80
CA GLU A 86 -2.95 -4.32 -30.70
C GLU A 86 -1.71 -4.96 -30.05
N VAL A 87 -1.42 -6.20 -30.45
CA VAL A 87 -0.51 -7.18 -29.83
C VAL A 87 0.88 -6.63 -29.44
N CYS A 88 1.31 -5.53 -30.06
CA CYS A 88 2.62 -4.91 -29.85
C CYS A 88 2.66 -3.73 -28.85
N ALA A 89 1.54 -3.36 -28.23
CA ALA A 89 1.52 -2.22 -27.31
C ALA A 89 1.72 -2.64 -25.84
N HIS A 90 2.96 -2.52 -25.36
CA HIS A 90 3.33 -2.77 -23.97
C HIS A 90 2.99 -1.56 -23.08
N GLY A 91 1.72 -1.43 -22.64
CA GLY A 91 1.35 -0.40 -21.66
C GLY A 91 -0.13 -0.01 -21.66
N GLY A 92 -0.56 0.75 -20.65
CA GLY A 92 -1.92 1.32 -20.56
C GLY A 92 -2.90 0.60 -19.63
N TYR A 93 -2.48 -0.49 -18.99
CA TYR A 93 -3.31 -1.30 -18.08
C TYR A 93 -3.13 -0.93 -16.59
N SER A 94 -2.51 0.22 -16.28
CA SER A 94 -2.43 0.73 -14.90
C SER A 94 -3.83 0.91 -14.32
N GLY A 95 -4.08 0.31 -13.15
CA GLY A 95 -5.40 0.31 -12.50
C GLY A 95 -6.42 -0.66 -13.12
N ALA A 96 -6.03 -1.53 -14.06
CA ALA A 96 -6.94 -2.48 -14.69
C ALA A 96 -7.58 -3.46 -13.69
N LEU A 97 -6.79 -3.98 -12.75
CA LEU A 97 -7.27 -4.88 -11.70
C LEU A 97 -8.34 -4.21 -10.83
N GLY A 98 -8.11 -2.96 -10.40
CA GLY A 98 -9.08 -2.21 -9.60
C GLY A 98 -10.36 -1.93 -10.38
N LEU A 99 -10.26 -1.62 -11.68
CA LEU A 99 -11.45 -1.46 -12.53
C LEU A 99 -12.22 -2.77 -12.70
N LEU A 100 -11.52 -3.91 -12.82
CA LEU A 100 -12.14 -5.22 -12.90
C LEU A 100 -12.93 -5.53 -11.63
N PHE A 101 -12.32 -5.34 -10.47
CA PHE A 101 -12.98 -5.57 -9.18
C PHE A 101 -14.16 -4.62 -8.94
N ALA A 102 -14.05 -3.36 -9.37
CA ALA A 102 -15.17 -2.43 -9.30
C ALA A 102 -16.36 -2.87 -10.19
N ARG A 103 -16.10 -3.58 -11.30
CA ARG A 103 -17.14 -4.08 -12.20
C ARG A 103 -17.69 -5.46 -11.80
N TYR A 104 -16.83 -6.29 -11.22
CA TYR A 104 -17.12 -7.66 -10.79
C TYR A 104 -16.64 -7.84 -9.34
N PRO A 105 -17.39 -7.28 -8.35
CA PRO A 105 -17.02 -7.36 -6.94
C PRO A 105 -17.01 -8.80 -6.42
N ASP A 106 -17.87 -9.65 -6.99
CA ASP A 106 -17.94 -11.08 -6.75
C ASP A 106 -16.60 -11.80 -6.99
N ILE A 107 -15.85 -11.38 -8.01
CA ILE A 107 -14.52 -11.94 -8.29
C ILE A 107 -13.52 -11.56 -7.20
N GLN A 108 -13.61 -10.33 -6.69
CA GLN A 108 -12.74 -9.88 -5.60
C GLN A 108 -13.06 -10.65 -4.31
N GLU A 109 -14.35 -10.77 -3.97
CA GLU A 109 -14.81 -11.48 -2.77
C GLU A 109 -14.42 -12.95 -2.78
N GLU A 110 -14.62 -13.68 -3.89
CA GLU A 110 -14.21 -15.08 -4.02
C GLU A 110 -12.68 -15.24 -3.91
N LEU A 111 -11.91 -14.30 -4.45
CA LEU A 111 -10.45 -14.31 -4.35
C LEU A 111 -10.00 -14.05 -2.91
N ASP A 112 -10.56 -13.06 -2.23
CA ASP A 112 -10.22 -12.71 -0.85
C ASP A 112 -10.58 -13.86 0.11
N LEU A 113 -11.75 -14.48 -0.08
CA LEU A 113 -12.14 -15.69 0.65
C LEU A 113 -11.17 -16.85 0.41
N TYR A 114 -10.70 -17.04 -0.81
CA TYR A 114 -9.69 -18.06 -1.12
C TYR A 114 -8.37 -17.79 -0.39
N LEU A 115 -7.92 -16.53 -0.36
CA LEU A 115 -6.70 -16.13 0.36
C LEU A 115 -6.86 -16.35 1.87
N LEU A 116 -7.99 -15.95 2.47
CA LEU A 116 -8.27 -16.12 3.90
C LEU A 116 -8.38 -17.60 4.31
N ARG A 117 -9.18 -18.40 3.58
CA ARG A 117 -9.41 -19.82 3.90
C ARG A 117 -8.11 -20.61 3.89
N ARG A 118 -7.21 -20.31 2.97
CA ARG A 118 -5.91 -20.96 2.88
C ARG A 118 -4.94 -20.54 3.98
N CYS A 119 -5.17 -19.39 4.63
CA CYS A 119 -4.47 -19.02 5.85
C CYS A 119 -5.00 -19.78 7.07
N GLN A 120 -6.30 -20.12 7.08
CA GLN A 120 -6.99 -20.81 8.18
C GLN A 120 -6.87 -22.35 8.14
N GLY A 121 -6.32 -22.92 7.06
CA GLY A 121 -6.20 -24.37 6.86
C GLY A 121 -5.22 -25.00 7.86
N ARG A 122 -5.76 -25.54 8.96
CA ARG A 122 -5.03 -26.30 9.98
C ARG A 122 -4.32 -27.52 9.36
N ALA A 123 -3.10 -27.76 9.88
CA ALA A 123 -2.40 -29.05 9.93
C ALA A 123 -1.52 -29.53 8.76
N VAL A 124 -1.27 -28.75 7.69
CA VAL A 124 -0.25 -29.15 6.70
C VAL A 124 0.74 -28.01 6.41
N PRO A 125 2.07 -28.22 6.58
CA PRO A 125 3.11 -27.21 6.32
C PRO A 125 3.19 -26.70 4.86
N GLU A 126 2.44 -27.29 3.94
CA GLU A 126 2.48 -26.98 2.50
C GLU A 126 1.56 -25.84 2.04
N SER A 127 0.63 -25.34 2.87
CA SER A 127 -0.40 -24.40 2.39
C SER A 127 -0.02 -22.91 2.48
N ARG A 128 1.23 -22.54 2.18
CA ARG A 128 1.54 -21.13 1.89
C ARG A 128 0.95 -20.79 0.52
N VAL A 129 -0.03 -19.89 0.47
CA VAL A 129 -0.54 -19.41 -0.82
C VAL A 129 0.57 -18.64 -1.52
N THR A 130 1.14 -19.25 -2.54
CA THR A 130 2.08 -18.54 -3.42
C THR A 130 1.30 -17.57 -4.30
N PRO A 131 1.87 -16.40 -4.65
CA PRO A 131 1.27 -15.50 -5.63
C PRO A 131 0.97 -16.18 -6.98
N ALA A 132 1.72 -17.23 -7.33
CA ALA A 132 1.47 -18.05 -8.51
C ALA A 132 0.17 -18.88 -8.38
N ALA A 133 -0.06 -19.55 -7.25
CA ALA A 133 -1.29 -20.31 -7.01
C ALA A 133 -2.53 -19.39 -7.00
N ALA A 134 -2.42 -18.22 -6.37
CA ALA A 134 -3.47 -17.20 -6.40
C ALA A 134 -3.77 -16.70 -7.82
N HIS A 135 -2.74 -16.58 -8.67
CA HIS A 135 -2.90 -16.21 -10.09
C HIS A 135 -3.65 -17.25 -10.90
N THR A 136 -3.30 -18.53 -10.75
CA THR A 136 -4.02 -19.62 -11.40
C THR A 136 -5.49 -19.66 -10.98
N TYR A 137 -5.77 -19.53 -9.67
CA TYR A 137 -7.14 -19.50 -9.15
C TYR A 137 -7.95 -18.31 -9.69
N PHE A 138 -7.35 -17.11 -9.70
CA PHE A 138 -7.96 -15.92 -10.26
C PHE A 138 -8.34 -16.08 -11.74
N LEU A 139 -7.47 -16.69 -12.56
CA LEU A 139 -7.78 -16.94 -13.97
C LEU A 139 -8.89 -17.98 -14.16
N GLN A 140 -8.96 -19.00 -13.30
CA GLN A 140 -10.08 -19.94 -13.31
C GLN A 140 -11.39 -19.24 -12.96
N LEU A 141 -11.38 -18.38 -11.94
CA LEU A 141 -12.53 -17.57 -11.56
C LEU A 141 -13.00 -16.67 -12.70
N CYS A 142 -12.04 -16.02 -13.38
CA CYS A 142 -12.31 -15.22 -14.56
C CYS A 142 -12.99 -16.01 -15.68
N ARG A 143 -12.53 -17.24 -15.92
CA ARG A 143 -13.11 -18.14 -16.94
C ARG A 143 -14.50 -18.65 -16.54
N ARG A 144 -14.72 -18.99 -15.26
CA ARG A 144 -16.03 -19.43 -14.75
C ARG A 144 -17.11 -18.37 -14.92
N LYS A 145 -16.74 -17.09 -14.76
CA LYS A 145 -17.65 -15.96 -14.98
C LYS A 145 -17.86 -15.62 -16.47
N GLY A 146 -17.29 -16.41 -17.39
CA GLY A 146 -17.48 -16.25 -18.83
C GLY A 146 -16.84 -14.99 -19.40
N MET A 147 -15.74 -14.50 -18.83
CA MET A 147 -15.10 -13.29 -19.35
C MET A 147 -14.58 -13.47 -20.77
N SER A 148 -14.99 -12.54 -21.63
CA SER A 148 -14.54 -12.48 -23.03
C SER A 148 -13.02 -12.29 -23.11
N SER A 149 -12.41 -12.85 -24.17
CA SER A 149 -10.99 -12.68 -24.49
C SER A 149 -10.59 -11.22 -24.74
N ALA A 150 -11.56 -10.33 -25.01
CA ALA A 150 -11.32 -8.90 -25.17
C ALA A 150 -11.16 -8.14 -23.83
N VAL A 151 -11.51 -8.77 -22.70
CA VAL A 151 -11.50 -8.14 -21.37
C VAL A 151 -10.19 -8.48 -20.65
N TRP A 152 -9.61 -7.52 -19.93
CA TRP A 152 -8.48 -7.78 -19.04
C TRP A 152 -8.95 -8.70 -17.89
N PRO A 153 -8.22 -9.76 -17.51
CA PRO A 153 -6.83 -10.07 -17.86
C PRO A 153 -6.65 -10.87 -19.16
N MET A 154 -7.72 -11.41 -19.75
CA MET A 154 -7.66 -12.35 -20.87
C MET A 154 -7.08 -11.76 -22.16
N CYS A 155 -7.21 -10.45 -22.36
CA CYS A 155 -6.69 -9.77 -23.54
C CYS A 155 -5.17 -9.50 -23.54
N VAL A 156 -4.44 -9.86 -22.46
CA VAL A 156 -3.00 -9.56 -22.32
C VAL A 156 -2.22 -10.86 -22.08
N ALA A 157 -1.08 -11.02 -22.76
CA ALA A 157 -0.22 -12.20 -22.63
C ALA A 157 0.25 -12.48 -21.18
N SER A 158 0.54 -11.43 -20.41
CA SER A 158 0.92 -11.55 -18.99
C SER A 158 -0.25 -11.88 -18.07
N GLN A 159 -1.49 -11.83 -18.58
CA GLN A 159 -2.73 -12.12 -17.86
C GLN A 159 -2.81 -11.42 -16.49
N GLY A 160 -2.29 -10.19 -16.42
CA GLY A 160 -2.32 -9.39 -15.20
C GLY A 160 -1.46 -9.89 -14.04
N ARG A 161 -0.53 -10.85 -14.27
CA ARG A 161 0.29 -11.50 -13.23
C ARG A 161 0.89 -10.51 -12.23
N THR A 162 1.61 -9.49 -12.71
CA THR A 162 2.27 -8.51 -11.83
C THR A 162 1.28 -7.69 -11.00
N SER A 163 0.13 -7.32 -11.59
CA SER A 163 -0.91 -6.58 -10.88
C SER A 163 -1.52 -7.42 -9.76
N LEU A 164 -1.78 -8.70 -10.05
CA LEU A 164 -2.33 -9.62 -9.05
C LEU A 164 -1.30 -9.95 -7.96
N TRP A 165 -0.03 -10.15 -8.30
CA TRP A 165 1.00 -10.39 -7.29
C TRP A 165 1.14 -9.24 -6.30
N ARG A 166 1.07 -7.99 -6.79
CA ARG A 166 1.06 -6.80 -5.94
C ARG A 166 -0.19 -6.75 -5.05
N TYR A 167 -1.35 -7.15 -5.60
CA TYR A 167 -2.59 -7.25 -4.84
C TYR A 167 -2.48 -8.28 -3.72
N VAL A 168 -2.05 -9.50 -4.02
CA VAL A 168 -1.87 -10.59 -3.05
C VAL A 168 -0.87 -10.21 -1.97
N ARG A 169 0.27 -9.59 -2.33
CA ARG A 169 1.24 -9.10 -1.34
C ARG A 169 0.62 -8.06 -0.41
N ARG A 170 -0.05 -7.05 -0.97
CA ARG A 170 -0.74 -6.03 -0.18
C ARG A 170 -1.83 -6.64 0.72
N PHE A 171 -2.55 -7.65 0.24
CA PHE A 171 -3.54 -8.38 1.02
C PHE A 171 -2.90 -9.01 2.25
N PHE A 172 -1.78 -9.73 2.07
CA PHE A 172 -1.05 -10.30 3.20
C PHE A 172 -0.45 -9.26 4.14
N ASP A 173 0.02 -8.12 3.63
CA ASP A 173 0.53 -7.03 4.47
C ASP A 173 -0.58 -6.42 5.34
N LEU A 174 -1.81 -6.30 4.82
CA LEU A 174 -2.97 -5.77 5.55
C LEU A 174 -3.56 -6.77 6.56
N HIS A 175 -3.59 -8.05 6.20
CA HIS A 175 -4.11 -9.14 7.04
C HIS A 175 -3.00 -9.85 7.81
N PHE A 176 -1.83 -9.23 7.98
CA PHE A 176 -0.65 -9.86 8.56
C PHE A 176 -0.93 -10.50 9.93
N ASP A 177 -1.64 -9.78 10.80
CA ASP A 177 -1.99 -10.28 12.14
C ASP A 177 -2.93 -11.50 12.09
N GLU A 178 -3.91 -11.50 11.19
CA GLU A 178 -4.86 -12.61 10.99
C GLU A 178 -4.16 -13.84 10.39
N VAL A 179 -3.26 -13.61 9.45
CA VAL A 179 -2.47 -14.64 8.75
C VAL A 179 -1.48 -15.28 9.73
N VAL A 180 -0.79 -14.49 10.55
CA VAL A 180 0.15 -14.99 11.57
C VAL A 180 -0.58 -15.79 12.64
N ALA A 181 -1.72 -15.28 13.13
CA ALA A 181 -2.54 -15.99 14.12
C ALA A 181 -3.03 -17.35 13.57
N ALA A 182 -3.43 -17.40 12.30
CA ALA A 182 -3.93 -18.61 11.67
C ALA A 182 -2.82 -19.62 11.32
N GLN A 183 -1.63 -19.15 10.93
CA GLN A 183 -0.53 -20.01 10.45
C GLN A 183 0.43 -20.48 11.54
N PHE A 184 0.70 -19.67 12.56
CA PHE A 184 1.76 -19.94 13.53
C PHE A 184 1.25 -20.08 14.99
N GLY A 185 -0.07 -20.00 15.19
CA GLY A 185 -0.70 -20.10 16.51
C GLY A 185 -0.48 -18.86 17.40
N GLU A 186 -1.12 -18.86 18.58
CA GLU A 186 -1.10 -17.73 19.53
C GLU A 186 0.31 -17.33 20.00
N THR A 187 1.25 -18.28 20.04
CA THR A 187 2.63 -18.07 20.52
C THR A 187 3.48 -17.21 19.58
N ALA A 188 3.23 -17.24 18.27
CA ALA A 188 3.94 -16.40 17.29
C ALA A 188 3.34 -14.99 17.19
N GLN A 189 2.04 -14.83 17.46
CA GLN A 189 1.40 -13.52 17.55
C GLN A 189 1.97 -12.71 18.73
N ALA A 190 2.27 -13.36 19.86
CA ALA A 190 2.95 -12.74 20.99
C ALA A 190 4.34 -12.20 20.60
N LYS A 191 5.12 -12.96 19.81
CA LYS A 191 6.46 -12.55 19.33
C LYS A 191 6.41 -11.43 18.27
N SER A 192 5.38 -11.40 17.43
CA SER A 192 5.20 -10.33 16.45
C SER A 192 4.79 -8.99 17.07
N ARG A 193 4.09 -9.02 18.22
CA ARG A 193 3.67 -7.82 18.97
C ARG A 193 4.75 -7.25 19.89
N THR A 194 5.93 -7.87 19.96
CA THR A 194 7.02 -7.45 20.87
C THR A 194 7.75 -6.18 20.45
N GLY A 195 7.32 -5.51 19.38
CA GLY A 195 7.70 -4.13 19.09
C GLY A 195 6.83 -3.16 19.86
N THR A 196 7.00 -3.04 21.18
CA THR A 196 6.15 -2.20 22.04
C THR A 196 6.32 -0.68 21.80
N GLY A 197 7.18 -0.27 20.86
CA GLY A 197 7.48 1.13 20.56
C GLY A 197 8.24 1.87 21.68
N TYR A 198 8.33 1.27 22.86
CA TYR A 198 9.19 1.73 23.94
C TYR A 198 10.63 1.38 23.60
N ARG A 199 11.48 2.42 23.52
CA ARG A 199 12.92 2.20 23.58
C ARG A 199 13.22 1.52 24.91
N SER A 200 14.02 0.44 24.88
CA SER A 200 14.56 -0.13 26.12
C SER A 200 15.16 1.00 26.95
N ARG A 201 14.91 1.01 28.26
CA ARG A 201 15.54 1.98 29.18
C ARG A 201 17.06 1.80 29.23
N LEU A 202 17.56 0.67 28.74
CA LEU A 202 18.96 0.39 28.55
C LEU A 202 19.37 0.85 27.16
N GLN A 203 20.20 1.90 27.11
CA GLN A 203 20.92 2.31 25.90
C GLN A 203 22.35 1.78 26.00
N ALA A 204 22.78 0.98 25.01
CA ALA A 204 24.20 0.70 24.82
C ALA A 204 24.88 1.98 24.35
N VAL A 205 25.88 2.45 25.09
CA VAL A 205 26.67 3.65 24.77
C VAL A 205 28.09 3.25 24.35
N LEU A 206 28.56 2.07 24.74
CA LEU A 206 29.86 1.50 24.43
C LEU A 206 29.75 0.09 23.81
N PRO A 207 30.77 -0.36 23.07
CA PRO A 207 30.85 -1.75 22.62
C PRO A 207 30.79 -2.71 23.82
N TYR A 208 30.01 -3.78 23.70
CA TYR A 208 29.74 -4.81 24.74
C TYR A 208 28.82 -4.39 25.90
N ASP A 209 28.19 -3.21 25.87
CA ASP A 209 27.21 -2.81 26.91
C ASP A 209 25.96 -3.70 26.94
N ILE A 210 25.56 -4.23 25.78
CA ILE A 210 24.45 -5.17 25.64
C ILE A 210 24.93 -6.32 24.79
N VAL A 211 24.82 -7.54 25.33
CA VAL A 211 25.16 -8.78 24.65
C VAL A 211 23.90 -9.63 24.56
N GLU A 212 23.55 -10.04 23.35
CA GLU A 212 22.49 -11.02 23.11
C GLU A 212 23.13 -12.39 22.95
N LEU A 213 22.69 -13.35 23.77
CA LEU A 213 23.10 -14.75 23.65
C LEU A 213 22.07 -15.46 22.79
N ASP A 214 22.44 -15.82 21.56
CA ASP A 214 21.61 -16.62 20.66
C ASP A 214 22.06 -18.09 20.74
N GLU A 215 21.17 -18.96 21.21
CA GLU A 215 21.41 -20.40 21.23
C GLU A 215 21.07 -20.98 19.86
N HIS A 216 22.06 -21.60 19.22
CA HIS A 216 21.85 -22.33 17.97
C HIS A 216 22.16 -23.82 18.17
N SER A 217 21.17 -24.68 17.92
CA SER A 217 21.36 -26.13 17.94
C SER A 217 22.04 -26.59 16.65
N GLY A 218 23.33 -26.90 16.74
CA GLY A 218 24.08 -27.52 15.64
C GLY A 218 23.76 -29.01 15.50
N HIS A 219 23.21 -29.42 14.36
CA HIS A 219 22.97 -30.83 14.06
C HIS A 219 24.18 -31.45 13.36
N PHE A 220 25.18 -31.87 14.12
CA PHE A 220 26.28 -32.68 13.60
C PHE A 220 26.51 -33.92 14.46
N LEU A 221 26.83 -35.04 13.81
CA LEU A 221 27.26 -36.27 14.46
C LEU A 221 28.79 -36.29 14.45
N GLY A 222 29.40 -36.13 15.62
CA GLY A 222 30.85 -36.30 15.80
C GLY A 222 31.17 -37.72 16.28
N ALA A 223 32.15 -38.37 15.65
CA ALA A 223 32.78 -39.58 16.18
C ALA A 223 34.21 -39.21 16.60
N ILE A 224 34.61 -39.62 17.80
CA ILE A 224 35.97 -39.43 18.31
C ILE A 224 36.75 -40.69 17.91
N GLY A 225 37.77 -40.53 17.08
CA GLY A 225 38.75 -41.57 16.74
C GLY A 225 39.98 -41.46 17.62
#